data_AF-A0A8X6H1F3-F1
#
_entry.id   AF-A0A8X6H1F3-F1
#
_cell.length_a   1.000
_cell.length_b   1.000
_cell.length_c   1.000
_cell.angle_alpha   90.00
_cell.angle_beta   90.00
_cell.angle_gamma   90.00
#
_symmetry.space_group_name_H-M   'P 1'
#
loop_
_entity.id
_entity.type
_entity.pdbx_description
1 polymer ?
#
loop_
_entity_poly.entity_id
_entity_poly.type
_entity_poly.pdbx_seq_one_letter_code
_entity_poly.pdbx_strand_id
1 'polypeptide(L)' 'MVRSVKVELRKTLGKSSLTTEQLSTVLTEIEGMINSRPITYVGSETEEPIPLTPAHFIIGKQITSLPPVRLHLVCV' A
#
# COMPACT_ATOMS: atom_id res chain seq x y z
N MET A 1 -0.71 11.66 -4.95
CA MET A 1 -0.18 10.28 -5.11
C MET A 1 1.29 10.24 -5.50
N VAL A 2 1.73 10.95 -6.56
CA VAL A 2 3.14 10.91 -7.04
C VAL A 2 4.19 11.19 -5.94
N ARG A 3 3.95 12.18 -5.07
CA ARG A 3 4.85 12.47 -3.95
C ARG A 3 4.95 11.31 -2.96
N SER A 4 3.82 10.74 -2.54
CA SER A 4 3.76 9.63 -1.58
C SER A 4 4.47 8.38 -2.11
N VAL A 5 4.23 8.02 -3.37
CA VAL A 5 4.89 6.89 -4.03
C VAL A 5 6.41 7.07 -4.06
N LYS A 6 6.90 8.27 -4.41
CA LYS A 6 8.36 8.55 -4.43
C LYS A 6 9.00 8.47 -3.04
N VAL A 7 8.31 8.95 -2.01
CA VAL A 7 8.82 8.87 -0.63
C VAL A 7 8.90 7.42 -0.18
N GLU A 8 7.87 6.63 -0.47
CA GLU A 8 7.80 5.23 -0.07
C GLU A 8 8.81 4.38 -0.85
N LEU A 9 8.97 4.60 -2.16
CA LEU A 9 10.03 3.97 -2.95
C LEU A 9 11.42 4.26 -2.37
N ARG A 10 11.68 5.51 -1.98
CA ARG A 10 12.99 5.88 -1.41
C ARG A 10 13.25 5.22 -0.07
N LYS A 11 12.20 5.02 0.76
CA LYS A 11 12.31 4.29 2.02
C LYS A 11 12.52 2.79 1.82
N THR A 12 11.84 2.20 0.83
CA THR A 12 11.88 0.75 0.57
C THR A 12 13.15 0.32 -0.16
N LEU A 13 13.56 1.03 -1.22
CA LEU A 13 14.71 0.62 -2.05
C LEU A 13 16.06 1.16 -1.54
N GLY A 14 16.10 2.33 -0.91
CA GLY A 14 17.36 2.98 -0.55
C GLY A 14 18.28 3.17 -1.76
N LYS A 15 19.39 2.42 -1.83
CA LYS A 15 20.37 2.43 -2.93
C LYS A 15 20.29 1.20 -3.85
N SER A 16 19.34 0.30 -3.63
CA SER A 16 19.19 -0.93 -4.40
C SER A 16 18.63 -0.67 -5.79
N SER A 17 19.15 -1.36 -6.80
CA SER A 17 18.55 -1.44 -8.14
C SER A 17 17.66 -2.67 -8.24
N LEU A 18 16.52 -2.52 -8.92
CA LEU A 18 15.55 -3.60 -9.14
C LEU A 18 15.41 -3.88 -10.62
N THR A 19 15.09 -5.13 -10.95
CA THR A 19 14.57 -5.48 -12.28
C THR A 19 13.19 -4.86 -12.49
N THR A 20 12.73 -4.79 -13.73
CA THR A 20 11.39 -4.28 -14.05
C THR A 20 10.28 -5.05 -13.33
N GLU A 21 10.42 -6.38 -13.23
CA GLU A 21 9.47 -7.24 -12.54
C GLU A 21 9.44 -6.96 -11.03
N GLN A 22 10.61 -6.84 -10.41
CA GLN A 22 10.73 -6.49 -8.99
C GLN A 22 10.16 -5.11 -8.70
N LEU A 23 10.45 -4.12 -9.57
CA LEU A 23 9.90 -2.78 -9.44
C LEU A 23 8.37 -2.77 -9.54
N SER A 24 7.80 -3.54 -10.46
CA SER A 24 6.34 -3.68 -10.60
C SER A 24 5.70 -4.24 -9.33
N THR A 25 6.31 -5.24 -8.71
CA THR A 25 5.84 -5.81 -7.45
C THR A 25 5.89 -4.77 -6.33
N VAL A 26 7.03 -4.09 -6.15
CA VAL A 26 7.18 -3.07 -5.11
C VAL A 26 6.20 -1.91 -5.30
N LEU A 27 5.97 -1.47 -6.54
CA LEU A 27 4.98 -0.43 -6.84
C LEU A 27 3.56 -0.86 -6.46
N THR A 28 3.20 -2.13 -6.72
CA THR A 28 1.89 -2.69 -6.35
C THR A 28 1.70 -2.70 -4.83
N GLU A 29 2.73 -3.09 -4.08
CA GLU A 29 2.69 -3.08 -2.61
C GLU A 29 2.57 -1.65 -2.06
N ILE A 30 3.37 -0.71 -2.59
CA ILE A 30 3.33 0.71 -2.19
C ILE A 30 1.97 1.33 -2.49
N GLU A 31 1.39 1.04 -3.65
CA GLU A 31 0.04 1.50 -4.00
C GLU A 31 -0.99 0.98 -3.00
N GLY A 32 -0.97 -0.33 -2.71
CA GLY A 32 -1.85 -0.95 -1.72
C GLY A 32 -1.73 -0.29 -0.35
N MET A 33 -0.51 -0.04 0.11
CA MET A 33 -0.24 0.64 1.39
C MET A 33 -0.73 2.09 1.42
N ILE A 34 -0.53 2.85 0.35
CA ILE A 34 -0.99 4.25 0.29
C ILE A 34 -2.52 4.29 0.27
N ASN A 35 -3.15 3.38 -0.48
CA ASN A 35 -4.60 3.37 -0.64
C ASN A 35 -5.34 2.79 0.57
N SER A 36 -4.68 1.96 1.39
CA SER A 36 -5.24 1.44 2.66
C SER A 36 -5.01 2.37 3.85
N ARG A 37 -4.16 3.40 3.73
CA ARG A 37 -3.85 4.30 4.84
C ARG A 37 -5.09 5.12 5.28
N PRO A 38 -5.43 5.15 6.58
CA PRO A 38 -6.49 6.01 7.12
C PRO A 38 -6.24 7.49 6.84
N ILE A 39 -7.29 8.19 6.38
CA ILE A 39 -7.36 9.66 6.26
C ILE A 39 -8.06 10.23 7.51
N THR A 40 -9.05 9.50 8.03
CA THR A 40 -9.72 9.87 9.28
C THR A 40 -9.14 9.08 10.44
N TYR A 41 -9.00 9.75 11.58
CA TYR A 41 -8.74 9.08 12.84
C TYR A 41 -10.02 8.39 13.31
N VAL A 42 -9.85 7.18 13.83
CA VAL A 42 -10.89 6.41 14.52
C VAL A 42 -10.25 6.09 15.87
N GLY A 43 -10.87 6.59 16.93
CA GLY A 43 -10.49 6.36 18.31
C GLY A 43 -10.69 4.91 18.73
N SER A 44 -10.34 4.64 19.98
CA SER A 44 -10.29 3.31 20.56
C SER A 44 -11.63 2.80 21.08
N GLU A 45 -12.75 3.49 20.82
CA GLU A 45 -14.05 3.06 21.30
C GLU A 45 -14.64 1.95 20.41
N THR A 46 -15.33 1.01 21.06
CA THR A 46 -15.73 -0.29 20.50
C THR A 46 -16.78 -0.21 19.37
N GLU A 47 -17.36 0.96 19.14
CA GLU A 47 -18.49 1.21 18.22
C GLU A 47 -18.15 2.24 17.12
N GLU A 48 -16.86 2.54 16.91
CA GLU A 48 -16.50 3.60 15.97
C GLU A 48 -16.55 3.18 14.48
N PRO A 49 -16.87 4.12 13.57
CA PRO A 49 -16.95 3.85 12.14
C PRO A 49 -15.59 3.46 11.54
N ILE A 50 -15.63 2.61 10.50
CA ILE A 50 -14.42 2.22 9.74
C ILE A 50 -13.72 3.48 9.21
N PRO A 51 -12.38 3.61 9.38
CA PRO A 51 -11.66 4.78 8.92
C PRO A 51 -11.80 4.94 7.40
N LEU A 52 -12.06 6.17 6.96
CA LEU A 52 -12.01 6.49 5.54
C LEU A 52 -10.56 6.40 5.07
N THR A 53 -10.35 5.71 3.95
CA THR A 53 -9.07 5.53 3.29
C THR A 53 -9.18 6.01 1.84
N PRO A 54 -8.08 6.30 1.13
CA PRO A 54 -8.16 6.65 -0.28
C PRO A 54 -8.86 5.58 -1.12
N ALA A 55 -8.73 4.30 -0.78
CA ALA A 55 -9.43 3.21 -1.46
C ALA A 55 -10.96 3.34 -1.41
N HIS A 56 -11.53 3.95 -0.35
CA HIS A 56 -12.97 4.20 -0.30
C HIS A 56 -13.43 5.16 -1.40
N PHE A 57 -12.59 6.11 -1.81
CA PHE A 57 -12.92 7.05 -2.88
C PHE A 57 -12.64 6.47 -4.28
N ILE A 58 -11.64 5.60 -4.41
CA ILE A 58 -11.23 5.04 -5.70
C ILE A 58 -12.03 3.78 -6.06
N ILE A 59 -12.27 2.90 -5.10
CA ILE A 59 -12.84 1.55 -5.27
C ILE A 59 -14.21 1.43 -4.57
N GLY A 60 -14.57 2.38 -3.70
CA GLY A 60 -15.81 2.34 -2.92
C GLY A 60 -15.76 1.47 -1.67
N LYS A 61 -14.60 0.88 -1.35
CA LYS A 61 -14.40 0.00 -0.18
C LYS A 61 -12.97 0.04 0.33
N GLN A 62 -12.78 -0.42 1.56
CA GLN A 62 -11.45 -0.67 2.12
C GLN A 62 -10.70 -1.80 1.39
N ILE A 63 -9.38 -1.68 1.34
CA ILE A 63 -8.48 -2.77 0.94
C ILE A 63 -8.18 -3.59 2.20
N THR A 64 -8.83 -4.74 2.33
CA THR A 64 -8.69 -5.65 3.50
C THR A 64 -7.62 -6.72 3.31
N SER A 65 -7.09 -6.86 2.11
CA SER A 65 -6.02 -7.80 1.77
C SER A 65 -5.09 -7.16 0.77
N LEU A 66 -3.79 -7.37 0.94
CA LEU A 66 -2.84 -7.18 -0.17
C LEU A 66 -3.31 -8.05 -1.35
N PRO A 67 -3.19 -7.60 -2.61
CA PRO A 67 -3.34 -8.52 -3.74
C PRO A 67 -2.44 -9.72 -3.48
N PRO A 68 -2.89 -10.97 -3.74
CA PRO A 68 -2.12 -12.16 -3.42
C PRO A 68 -0.72 -11.97 -3.96
N VAL A 69 0.25 -11.86 -3.04
CA VAL A 69 1.66 -11.78 -3.40
C VAL A 69 1.86 -13.00 -4.29
N ARG A 70 2.26 -12.80 -5.55
CA ARG A 70 2.77 -13.92 -6.33
C ARG A 70 4.06 -14.34 -5.66
N LEU A 71 3.93 -15.18 -4.63
CA LEU A 71 4.98 -15.77 -3.77
C LEU A 71 5.96 -16.65 -4.56
N HIS A 72 6.07 -16.47 -5.88
CA HIS A 72 6.93 -17.27 -6.73
C HIS A 72 8.37 -16.73 -6.81
N LEU A 73 8.74 -15.68 -6.06
CA LEU A 73 10.06 -15.06 -6.18
C LEU A 73 10.70 -14.58 -4.87
N VAL A 74 10.36 -15.22 -3.74
CA VAL A 74 11.16 -15.11 -2.50
C VAL A 74 11.61 -16.50 -2.06
N CYS A 75 12.32 -17.18 -2.95
CA CYS A 75 13.25 -18.27 -2.62
C CYS A 75 14.46 -18.12 -3.56
N VAL A 76 15.34 -17.18 -3.25
CA VAL A 76 16.77 -17.26 -3.56
C VAL A 76 17.51 -16.84 -2.30
#